data_AF-A0A4Y1ZFN0-F1
#
_entry.id   AF-A0A4Y1ZFN0-F1
#
_cell.length_a   1.000
_cell.length_b   1.000
_cell.length_c   1.000
_cell.angle_alpha   90.00
_cell.angle_beta   90.00
_cell.angle_gamma   90.00
#
_symmetry.space_group_name_H-M   'P 1'
#
loop_
_entity.id
_entity.type
_entity.pdbx_description
1 polymer ?
#
loop_
_entity_poly.entity_id
_entity_poly.type
_entity_poly.pdbx_seq_one_letter_code
_entity_poly.pdbx_strand_id
1 'polypeptide(L)'
;MIPKGLNTNHILLAVEEMDNAQLVRLHEDPDQFEKHHLMMNGKFYPLGGIVMRAIWYATQTEPQLGDYRNSDEIKKAVESLGFVVTSERMIYGKKGNQYSATSAAYGWTLYSDRPLEL
;
A
#
# COMPACT_ATOMS: atom_id res chain seq x y z
N MET A 1 13.87 8.03 -7.21
CA MET A 1 13.61 9.50 -7.22
C MET A 1 12.21 9.77 -6.71
N ILE A 2 12.08 10.58 -5.65
CA ILE A 2 10.79 10.91 -5.03
C ILE A 2 10.38 12.31 -5.51
N PRO A 3 9.19 12.50 -6.08
CA PRO A 3 8.80 13.78 -6.65
C PRO A 3 8.76 14.90 -5.61
N LYS A 4 9.25 16.08 -6.00
CA LYS A 4 9.10 17.31 -5.23
C LYS A 4 7.61 17.62 -5.10
N GLY A 5 7.13 17.88 -3.88
CA GLY A 5 5.73 18.24 -3.62
C GLY A 5 4.87 17.12 -3.02
N LEU A 6 5.41 15.89 -2.87
CA LEU A 6 4.77 14.87 -2.04
C LEU A 6 4.66 15.40 -0.59
N ASN A 7 3.47 15.29 0.00
CA ASN A 7 3.21 15.73 1.37
C ASN A 7 2.19 14.79 2.03
N THR A 8 1.92 15.03 3.31
CA THR A 8 1.00 14.22 4.12
C THR A 8 -0.40 14.12 3.51
N ASN A 9 -0.96 15.21 2.99
CA ASN A 9 -2.31 15.22 2.41
C ASN A 9 -2.43 14.31 1.18
N HIS A 10 -1.40 14.28 0.32
CA HIS A 10 -1.41 13.40 -0.86
C HIS A 10 -1.40 11.92 -0.49
N ILE A 11 -0.68 11.54 0.58
CA ILE A 11 -0.68 10.17 1.10
C ILE A 11 -2.06 9.82 1.68
N LEU A 12 -2.65 10.72 2.47
CA LEU A 12 -3.98 10.51 3.06
C LEU A 12 -5.07 10.34 1.98
N LEU A 13 -5.06 11.17 0.93
CA LEU A 13 -5.98 11.03 -0.20
C LEU A 13 -5.84 9.68 -0.91
N ALA A 14 -4.60 9.20 -1.08
CA ALA A 14 -4.34 7.89 -1.71
C ALA A 14 -4.86 6.73 -0.85
N VAL A 15 -4.72 6.83 0.47
CA VAL A 15 -5.28 5.86 1.41
C VAL A 15 -6.81 5.87 1.37
N GLU A 16 -7.43 7.05 1.39
CA GLU A 16 -8.88 7.21 1.30
C GLU A 16 -9.45 6.63 0.00
N GLU A 17 -8.82 6.92 -1.15
CA GLU A 17 -9.22 6.32 -2.43
C GLU A 17 -9.12 4.80 -2.40
N MET A 18 -8.05 4.26 -1.82
CA MET A 18 -7.85 2.81 -1.73
C MET A 18 -8.89 2.13 -0.83
N ASP A 19 -9.25 2.78 0.28
CA ASP A 19 -10.33 2.32 1.17
C ASP A 19 -11.70 2.36 0.47
N ASN A 20 -11.98 3.42 -0.31
CA ASN A 20 -13.25 3.57 -1.03
C ASN A 20 -13.39 2.61 -2.22
N ALA A 21 -12.30 2.41 -2.96
CA ALA A 21 -12.30 1.54 -4.14
C ALA A 21 -12.27 0.04 -3.78
N GLN A 22 -12.06 -0.30 -2.50
CA GLN A 22 -11.88 -1.68 -2.03
C GLN A 22 -10.87 -2.46 -2.88
N LEU A 23 -9.85 -1.76 -3.40
CA LEU A 23 -8.89 -2.30 -4.36
C LEU A 23 -7.94 -3.27 -3.66
N VAL A 24 -8.40 -4.50 -3.42
CA VAL A 24 -7.54 -5.64 -3.15
C VAL A 24 -6.97 -6.07 -4.50
N ARG A 25 -5.90 -5.40 -4.95
CA ARG A 25 -5.16 -5.89 -6.12
C ARG A 25 -4.42 -7.16 -5.70
N LEU A 26 -4.95 -8.29 -6.13
CA LEU A 26 -4.25 -9.57 -6.06
C LEU A 26 -3.18 -9.55 -7.15
N HIS A 27 -1.93 -9.70 -6.75
CA HIS A 27 -0.88 -10.12 -7.65
C HIS A 27 -0.90 -11.65 -7.70
N GLU A 28 -1.10 -12.21 -8.89
CA GLU A 28 -1.04 -13.66 -9.14
C GLU A 28 0.38 -14.21 -9.04
N ASP A 29 1.38 -13.32 -8.99
CA ASP A 29 2.80 -13.66 -9.02
C ASP A 29 3.51 -13.32 -7.70
N PRO A 30 3.96 -14.32 -6.91
CA PRO A 30 4.67 -14.13 -5.66
C PRO A 30 6.09 -13.56 -5.82
N ASP A 31 6.66 -13.42 -7.01
CA ASP A 31 7.94 -12.72 -7.16
C ASP A 31 7.77 -11.20 -7.41
N GLN A 32 6.51 -10.72 -7.48
CA GLN A 32 6.15 -9.31 -7.60
C GLN A 32 5.69 -8.67 -6.29
N PHE A 33 6.09 -9.20 -5.14
CA PHE A 33 5.66 -8.65 -3.85
C PHE A 33 6.11 -7.20 -3.67
N GLU A 34 5.18 -6.39 -3.17
CA GLU A 34 5.48 -5.10 -2.57
C GLU A 34 6.37 -5.33 -1.34
N LYS A 35 7.57 -4.75 -1.32
CA LYS A 35 8.52 -4.88 -0.21
C LYS A 35 8.11 -4.09 1.02
N HIS A 36 7.35 -3.01 0.84
CA HIS A 36 7.03 -2.07 1.91
C HIS A 36 5.52 -1.82 2.02
N HIS A 37 5.04 -1.68 3.26
CA HIS A 37 3.64 -1.40 3.54
C HIS A 37 3.50 -0.20 4.45
N LEU A 38 2.62 0.72 4.07
CA LEU A 38 2.17 1.81 4.92
C LEU A 38 1.23 1.26 5.98
N MET A 39 1.50 1.55 7.25
CA MET A 39 0.62 1.21 8.38
C MET A 39 -0.25 2.40 8.74
N MET A 40 -1.57 2.24 8.65
CA MET A 40 -2.52 3.28 9.03
C MET A 40 -3.85 2.66 9.47
N ASN A 41 -4.42 3.15 10.58
CA ASN A 41 -5.71 2.69 11.11
C ASN A 41 -5.82 1.16 11.28
N GLY A 42 -4.74 0.50 11.71
CA GLY A 42 -4.68 -0.95 11.88
C GLY A 42 -4.63 -1.76 10.58
N LYS A 43 -4.49 -1.09 9.42
CA LYS A 43 -4.36 -1.68 8.09
C LYS A 43 -2.95 -1.47 7.53
N PHE A 44 -2.59 -2.34 6.59
CA PHE A 44 -1.37 -2.33 5.80
C PHE A 44 -1.74 -2.06 4.34
N TYR A 45 -1.21 -0.99 3.78
CA TYR A 45 -1.42 -0.61 2.38
C TYR A 45 -0.13 -0.81 1.59
N PRO A 46 -0.16 -1.34 0.36
CA PRO A 46 1.04 -1.49 -0.45
C PRO A 46 1.65 -0.11 -0.74
N LEU A 47 2.87 0.13 -0.27
CA LEU A 47 3.46 1.48 -0.24
C LEU A 47 3.64 2.06 -1.65
N GLY A 48 4.13 1.27 -2.60
CA GLY A 48 4.37 1.67 -3.97
C GLY A 48 3.07 2.10 -4.67
N GLY A 49 1.97 1.38 -4.44
CA GLY A 49 0.65 1.77 -4.94
C GLY A 49 0.15 3.08 -4.34
N ILE A 50 0.27 3.25 -3.02
CA ILE A 50 -0.09 4.49 -2.33
C ILE A 50 0.74 5.67 -2.84
N VAL A 51 2.04 5.50 -2.98
CA VAL A 51 2.96 6.57 -3.38
C VAL A 51 2.76 6.94 -4.84
N MET A 52 2.56 5.96 -5.73
CA MET A 52 2.16 6.23 -7.11
C MET A 52 0.90 7.10 -7.14
N ARG A 53 -0.13 6.76 -6.37
CA ARG A 53 -1.37 7.54 -6.37
C ARG A 53 -1.18 8.92 -5.73
N ALA A 54 -0.40 9.02 -4.66
CA ALA A 54 -0.06 10.28 -4.02
C ALA A 54 0.71 11.22 -4.95
N ILE A 55 1.62 10.68 -5.76
CA ILE A 55 2.34 11.44 -6.79
C ILE A 55 1.35 11.95 -7.84
N TRP A 56 0.42 11.11 -8.31
CA TRP A 56 -0.61 11.55 -9.24
C TRP A 56 -1.41 12.74 -8.69
N TYR A 57 -1.78 12.76 -7.41
CA TYR A 57 -2.41 13.95 -6.81
C TYR A 57 -1.49 15.16 -6.81
N ALA A 58 -0.20 14.98 -6.50
CA ALA A 58 0.77 16.07 -6.41
C ALA A 58 1.13 16.69 -7.76
N THR A 59 1.19 15.89 -8.82
CA THR A 59 1.76 16.30 -10.12
C THR A 59 0.79 16.20 -11.28
N GLN A 60 -0.33 15.50 -11.13
CA GLN A 60 -1.30 15.18 -12.19
C GLN A 60 -0.67 14.39 -13.36
N THR A 61 0.41 13.64 -13.09
CA THR A 61 1.09 12.76 -14.06
C THR A 61 0.96 11.30 -13.64
N GLU A 62 0.67 10.40 -14.59
CA GLU A 62 0.59 8.96 -14.32
C GLU A 62 1.99 8.36 -14.08
N PRO A 63 2.35 7.98 -12.84
CA PRO A 63 3.66 7.41 -12.55
C PRO A 63 3.69 5.92 -12.87
N GLN A 64 4.87 5.38 -13.19
CA GLN A 64 5.02 3.94 -13.42
C GLN A 64 5.15 3.20 -12.08
N LEU A 65 4.21 2.31 -11.78
CA LEU A 65 4.19 1.55 -10.52
C LEU A 65 5.52 0.81 -10.21
N GLY A 66 6.21 0.34 -11.26
CA GLY A 66 7.48 -0.39 -11.15
C GLY A 66 8.58 0.41 -10.45
N ASP A 67 8.55 1.74 -10.53
CA ASP A 67 9.55 2.61 -9.91
C ASP A 67 9.41 2.64 -8.38
N TYR A 68 8.26 2.18 -7.85
CA TYR A 68 7.90 2.39 -6.45
C TYR A 68 7.76 1.12 -5.60
N ARG A 69 7.45 -0.05 -6.19
CA ARG A 69 7.13 -1.30 -5.45
C ARG A 69 8.16 -1.78 -4.44
N ASN A 70 9.44 -1.48 -4.67
CA ASN A 70 10.56 -2.07 -3.91
C ASN A 70 11.60 -1.05 -3.45
N SER A 71 11.28 0.24 -3.51
CA SER A 71 12.27 1.29 -3.26
C SER A 71 12.36 1.67 -1.79
N ASP A 72 13.53 1.42 -1.20
CA ASP A 72 13.87 1.88 0.16
C ASP A 72 13.89 3.41 0.26
N GLU A 73 14.10 4.12 -0.85
CA GLU A 73 14.04 5.59 -0.87
C GLU A 73 12.63 6.07 -0.51
N ILE A 74 11.61 5.40 -1.05
CA ILE A 74 10.21 5.77 -0.83
C ILE A 74 9.80 5.55 0.60
N LYS A 75 10.20 4.40 1.17
CA LYS A 75 10.02 4.14 2.59
C LYS A 75 10.51 5.33 3.42
N LYS A 76 11.76 5.77 3.20
CA LYS A 76 12.34 6.89 3.94
C LYS A 76 11.60 8.20 3.76
N ALA A 77 11.10 8.51 2.56
CA ALA A 77 10.34 9.75 2.36
C ALA A 77 8.94 9.70 2.95
N VAL A 78 8.28 8.55 2.94
CA VAL A 78 6.97 8.43 3.59
C VAL A 78 7.14 8.45 5.12
N GLU A 79 8.21 7.85 5.64
CA GLU A 79 8.59 7.97 7.06
C GLU A 79 8.93 9.41 7.45
N SER A 80 9.62 10.18 6.60
CA SER A 80 9.93 11.59 6.89
C SER A 80 8.70 12.51 6.89
N LEU A 81 7.58 12.06 6.33
CA LEU A 81 6.26 12.71 6.42
C LEU A 81 5.48 12.33 7.68
N GLY A 82 6.06 11.50 8.57
CA GLY A 82 5.48 11.10 9.85
C GLY A 82 4.66 9.81 9.81
N PHE A 83 4.68 9.07 8.71
CA PHE A 83 3.97 7.80 8.60
C PHE A 83 4.82 6.61 9.05
N VAL A 84 4.16 5.55 9.51
CA VAL A 84 4.82 4.30 9.86
C VAL A 84 4.83 3.37 8.64
N VAL A 85 6.02 2.96 8.21
CA VAL A 85 6.20 2.03 7.08
C VAL A 85 6.92 0.78 7.56
N THR A 86 6.33 -0.38 7.30
CA THR A 86 6.95 -1.67 7.58
C THR A 86 7.55 -2.27 6.30
N SER A 87 8.62 -3.04 6.45
CA SER A 87 9.17 -3.90 5.37
C SER A 87 8.91 -5.37 5.67
N GLU A 88 7.96 -5.65 6.55
CA GLU A 88 7.71 -6.99 7.02
C GLU A 88 7.09 -7.86 5.94
N ARG A 89 7.46 -9.14 6.00
CA ARG A 89 6.85 -10.13 5.15
C ARG A 89 5.38 -10.27 5.52
N MET A 90 4.51 -9.89 4.60
CA MET A 90 3.08 -10.15 4.70
C MET A 90 2.79 -11.57 4.19
N ILE A 91 2.06 -12.34 4.98
CA ILE A 91 1.51 -13.64 4.63
C ILE A 91 0.12 -13.42 4.06
N TYR A 92 -0.07 -13.73 2.79
CA TYR A 92 -1.37 -13.59 2.13
C TYR A 92 -2.14 -14.91 2.21
N GLY A 93 -3.41 -14.85 2.59
CA GLY A 93 -4.29 -16.01 2.71
C GLY A 93 -5.63 -15.79 2.00
N LYS A 94 -6.14 -16.83 1.33
CA LYS A 94 -7.46 -16.84 0.69
C LYS A 94 -8.36 -17.89 1.36
N LYS A 95 -9.57 -17.51 1.74
CA LYS A 95 -10.62 -18.43 2.24
C LYS A 95 -11.94 -18.15 1.53
N GLY A 96 -12.30 -18.98 0.55
CA GLY A 96 -13.44 -18.69 -0.33
C GLY A 96 -13.20 -17.40 -1.12
N ASN A 97 -14.12 -16.43 -1.00
CA ASN A 97 -13.99 -15.09 -1.58
C ASN A 97 -13.31 -14.08 -0.64
N GLN A 98 -12.87 -14.52 0.53
CA GLN A 98 -12.21 -13.68 1.53
C GLN A 98 -10.69 -13.70 1.33
N TYR A 99 -10.09 -12.53 1.44
CA TYR A 99 -8.65 -12.32 1.30
C TYR A 99 -8.11 -11.66 2.56
N SER A 100 -6.94 -12.11 2.98
CA SER A 100 -6.25 -11.61 4.16
C SER A 100 -4.78 -11.39 3.84
N ALA A 101 -4.21 -10.35 4.44
CA ALA A 101 -2.78 -10.13 4.51
C ALA A 101 -2.40 -10.04 5.99
N THR A 102 -1.49 -10.88 6.46
CA THR A 102 -1.10 -10.96 7.86
C THR A 102 0.36 -10.60 8.01
N SER A 103 0.71 -9.65 8.88
CA SER A 103 2.13 -9.44 9.22
C SER A 103 2.68 -10.70 9.91
N ALA A 104 3.77 -11.25 9.40
CA ALA A 104 4.43 -12.40 10.00
C ALA A 104 5.02 -12.11 11.40
N ALA A 105 5.32 -10.84 11.70
CA ALA A 105 5.98 -10.45 12.95
C ALA A 105 5.00 -10.03 14.05
N TYR A 106 3.88 -9.38 13.70
CA TYR A 106 2.90 -8.90 14.68
C TYR A 106 1.64 -9.78 14.77
N GLY A 107 1.46 -10.73 13.85
CA GLY A 107 0.26 -11.57 13.80
C GLY A 107 -1.04 -10.79 13.49
N TRP A 108 -0.92 -9.54 13.03
CA TRP A 108 -2.07 -8.70 12.70
C TRP A 108 -2.59 -9.07 11.32
N THR A 109 -3.84 -9.51 11.26
CA THR A 109 -4.56 -9.90 10.04
C THR A 109 -5.38 -8.71 9.52
N LEU A 110 -5.18 -8.35 8.26
CA LEU A 110 -6.00 -7.38 7.55
C LEU A 110 -7.35 -8.01 7.20
N TYR A 111 -8.43 -7.50 7.78
CA TYR A 111 -9.79 -7.85 7.39
C TYR A 111 -10.29 -6.89 6.30
N SER A 112 -10.61 -7.43 5.12
CA SER A 112 -11.77 -6.93 4.37
C SER A 112 -12.85 -8.00 4.51
N ASP A 113 -13.71 -7.80 5.50
CA ASP A 113 -14.69 -8.78 5.97
C ASP A 113 -16.00 -8.73 5.17
N ARG A 114 -15.92 -8.49 3.86
CA ARG A 114 -17.09 -8.54 2.99
C ARG A 114 -16.84 -9.45 1.80
N PRO A 115 -17.77 -10.36 1.48
CA PRO A 115 -17.70 -11.08 0.23
C PRO A 115 -17.62 -10.05 -0.90
N LEU A 116 -16.71 -10.28 -1.86
CA LEU A 116 -16.78 -9.61 -3.16
C LEU A 116 -18.18 -9.92 -3.70
N GLU A 117 -19.07 -8.93 -3.72
CA GLU A 117 -20.33 -9.05 -4.42
C GLU A 117 -20.01 -9.26 -5.90
N LEU A 118 -20.45 -10.41 -6.43
CA LEU A 118 -20.34 -10.80 -7.83
C LEU A 118 -21.41 -10.09 -8.66
#